data_AF-A0A504YP47-F1
#
_entry.id   AF-A0A504YP47-F1
#
_cell.length_a   1.000
_cell.length_b   1.000
_cell.length_c   1.000
_cell.angle_alpha   90.00
_cell.angle_beta   90.00
_cell.angle_gamma   90.00
#
_symmetry.space_group_name_H-M   'P 1'
#
loop_
_entity.id
_entity.type
_entity.pdbx_description
1 polymer ?
#
loop_
_entity_poly.entity_id
_entity_poly.type
_entity_poly.pdbx_seq_one_letter_code
_entity_poly.pdbx_strand_id
1 'polypeptide(L)' 'MCHMYARYNECLFTPAIILFPGLVLRSYHRAKHRITGSLFRDWAHECCCPLCAACQLDRDMKHMEKMNGTLHI' A
#
# COMPACT_ATOMS: atom_id res chain seq x y z
N MET A 1 8.15 -4.19 -1.76
CA MET A 1 6.91 -4.69 -1.12
C MET A 1 7.13 -5.17 0.30
N CYS A 2 8.04 -6.12 0.60
CA CYS A 2 8.26 -6.63 1.97
C CYS A 2 8.54 -5.54 3.01
N HIS A 3 9.41 -4.58 2.68
CA HIS A 3 9.67 -3.42 3.54
C HIS A 3 8.42 -2.54 3.79
N MET A 4 7.53 -2.42 2.80
CA MET A 4 6.31 -1.62 2.96
C MET A 4 5.31 -2.31 3.90
N TYR A 5 5.21 -3.63 3.82
CA TYR A 5 4.42 -4.43 4.77
C TYR A 5 5.01 -4.36 6.19
N ALA A 6 6.34 -4.42 6.32
CA ALA A 6 7.01 -4.28 7.61
C ALA A 6 6.72 -2.93 8.29
N ARG A 7 6.57 -1.83 7.53
CA ARG A 7 6.14 -0.52 8.07
C ARG A 7 4.72 -0.53 8.66
N TYR A 8 3.88 -1.45 8.21
CA TYR A 8 2.55 -1.70 8.76
C TYR A 8 2.56 -2.75 9.89
N ASN A 9 3.75 -3.14 10.38
CA ASN A 9 3.93 -4.20 11.38
C ASN A 9 3.40 -5.57 10.93
N GLU A 10 3.32 -5.79 9.61
CA GLU A 10 2.94 -7.07 9.02
C GLU A 10 4.17 -7.97 8.79
N CYS A 11 3.95 -9.28 8.72
CA CYS A 11 5.02 -10.24 8.46
C CYS A 11 5.71 -9.98 7.10
N LEU A 12 7.04 -10.18 7.05
CA LEU A 12 7.83 -10.00 5.84
C LEU A 12 7.37 -10.89 4.67
N PHE A 13 6.77 -12.05 4.99
CA PHE A 13 6.26 -13.03 4.03
C PHE A 13 4.82 -12.75 3.56
N THR A 14 4.10 -11.86 4.22
CA THR A 14 2.73 -11.47 3.84
C THR A 14 2.61 -11.11 2.34
N PRO A 15 3.50 -10.31 1.73
CA PRO A 15 3.41 -10.01 0.30
C PRO A 15 3.75 -11.19 -0.62
N ALA A 16 4.38 -12.26 -0.14
CA ALA A 16 4.69 -13.45 -0.93
C ALA A 16 3.52 -14.46 -0.93
N ILE A 17 2.68 -14.44 0.11
CA ILE A 17 1.56 -15.37 0.29
C ILE A 17 0.25 -14.80 -0.29
N ILE A 18 0.07 -13.48 -0.20
CA ILE A 18 -1.17 -12.82 -0.63
C ILE A 18 -1.21 -12.68 -2.16
N LEU A 19 -2.36 -13.02 -2.73
CA LEU A 19 -2.68 -12.74 -4.13
C LEU A 19 -2.82 -11.20 -4.32
N PHE A 20 -2.00 -10.63 -5.20
CA PHE A 20 -1.95 -9.18 -5.48
C PHE A 20 -1.60 -8.31 -4.25
N PRO A 21 -0.38 -8.42 -3.71
CA PRO A 21 0.02 -7.70 -2.50
C PRO A 21 0.00 -6.18 -2.67
N GLY A 22 0.21 -5.65 -3.88
CA GLY A 22 0.12 -4.21 -4.15
C GLY A 22 -1.29 -3.67 -3.97
N LEU A 23 -2.29 -4.36 -4.53
CA LEU A 23 -3.68 -3.98 -4.42
C LEU A 23 -4.18 -4.06 -2.97
N VAL A 24 -3.84 -5.14 -2.26
CA VAL A 24 -4.23 -5.35 -0.86
C VAL A 24 -3.60 -4.29 0.05
N LEU A 25 -2.30 -4.04 -0.08
CA LEU A 25 -1.65 -3.02 0.74
C LEU A 25 -2.23 -1.62 0.46
N ARG A 26 -2.52 -1.32 -0.80
CA ARG A 26 -3.08 -0.05 -1.23
C ARG A 26 -4.53 0.15 -0.77
N SER A 27 -5.36 -0.90 -0.77
CA SER A 27 -6.72 -0.82 -0.25
C SER A 27 -6.71 -0.66 1.27
N TYR A 28 -5.85 -1.41 1.97
CA TYR A 28 -5.65 -1.30 3.42
C TYR A 28 -5.17 0.10 3.83
N HIS A 29 -4.14 0.63 3.16
CA HIS A 29 -3.63 1.98 3.37
C HIS A 29 -4.75 3.03 3.26
N ARG A 30 -5.58 2.94 2.22
CA ARG A 30 -6.67 3.88 2.01
C ARG A 30 -7.79 3.76 3.02
N ALA A 31 -8.16 2.53 3.37
CA ALA A 31 -9.15 2.28 4.41
C ALA A 31 -8.69 2.89 5.75
N LYS A 32 -7.42 2.69 6.11
CA LYS A 32 -6.83 3.24 7.34
C LYS A 32 -6.80 4.76 7.36
N HIS A 33 -6.37 5.38 6.27
CA HIS A 33 -6.24 6.84 6.17
C HIS A 33 -7.50 7.54 5.62
N ARG A 34 -8.63 6.83 5.50
CA ARG A 34 -9.92 7.34 4.95
C ARG A 34 -9.77 8.05 3.60
N ILE A 35 -8.91 7.54 2.73
CA ILE A 35 -8.67 8.10 1.40
C ILE A 35 -9.69 7.52 0.43
N THR A 36 -10.52 8.37 -0.17
CA THR A 36 -11.54 7.95 -1.14
C THR A 36 -10.93 7.50 -2.46
N GLY A 37 -11.50 6.44 -3.06
CA GLY A 37 -11.12 5.96 -4.38
C GLY A 37 -11.87 4.67 -4.74
N SER A 38 -11.59 4.11 -5.92
CA SER A 38 -12.20 2.87 -6.37
C SER A 38 -11.18 1.74 -6.54
N LEU A 39 -11.50 0.57 -6.01
CA LEU A 39 -10.66 -0.64 -6.11
C LEU A 39 -10.40 -1.04 -7.56
N PHE A 40 -11.38 -0.85 -8.45
CA PHE A 40 -11.23 -1.17 -9.86
C PHE A 40 -10.15 -0.30 -10.54
N ARG A 41 -10.09 1.00 -10.21
CA ARG A 41 -9.06 1.89 -10.75
C ARG A 41 -7.67 1.52 -10.24
N ASP A 42 -7.59 1.04 -9.01
CA ASP A 42 -6.35 0.58 -8.40
C ASP A 42 -5.82 -0.68 -9.05
N TRP A 43 -6.72 -1.63 -9.29
CA TRP A 43 -6.41 -2.84 -10.03
C TRP A 43 -5.95 -2.50 -11.45
N ALA A 44 -6.63 -1.57 -12.14
CA ALA A 44 -6.20 -1.12 -13.48
C ALA A 44 -4.79 -0.49 -13.46
N HIS A 45 -4.45 0.30 -12.43
CA HIS A 45 -3.11 0.87 -12.28
C HIS A 45 -2.05 -0.20 -11.98
N GLU A 46 -2.36 -1.17 -11.11
CA GLU A 46 -1.48 -2.31 -10.81
C GLU A 46 -1.26 -3.20 -12.04
N CYS A 47 -2.28 -3.41 -12.88
CA CYS A 47 -2.15 -4.16 -14.13
C CYS A 47 -1.36 -3.39 -15.21
N CYS A 48 -1.50 -2.07 -15.27
CA CYS A 48 -0.81 -1.24 -16.26
C CYS A 48 0.69 -1.09 -15.95
N CYS A 49 1.03 -0.73 -14.71
CA CYS A 49 2.42 -0.64 -14.27
C CYS A 49 2.53 -0.92 -12.76
N PRO A 50 2.77 -2.18 -12.34
CA PRO A 50 2.81 -2.54 -10.92
C PRO A 50 3.98 -1.85 -10.18
N LEU A 51 5.10 -1.61 -10.87
CA LEU A 51 6.25 -0.88 -10.32
C LEU A 51 5.88 0.59 -10.03
N CYS A 52 5.23 1.26 -10.98
CA CYS A 52 4.78 2.63 -10.82
C CYS A 52 3.75 2.74 -9.69
N ALA A 53 2.81 1.79 -9.66
CA ALA A 53 1.80 1.69 -8.63
C ALA A 53 2.45 1.49 -7.24
N ALA A 54 3.47 0.63 -7.12
CA ALA A 54 4.22 0.46 -5.88
C ALA A 54 5.03 1.71 -5.49
N CYS A 55 5.69 2.37 -6.44
CA CYS A 55 6.42 3.62 -6.20
C CYS A 55 5.51 4.76 -5.73
N GLN A 56 4.32 4.86 -6.31
CA GLN A 56 3.30 5.81 -5.88
C GLN A 56 2.85 5.51 -4.45
N LEU A 57 2.60 4.23 -4.13
CA LEU A 57 2.20 3.81 -2.79
C LEU A 57 3.29 4.11 -1.74
N ASP A 58 4.57 3.87 -2.06
CA ASP A 58 5.69 4.21 -1.15
C ASP A 58 5.75 5.71 -0.86
N ARG A 59 5.54 6.53 -1.89
CA ARG A 59 5.53 7.99 -1.75
C ARG A 59 4.39 8.45 -0.85
N ASP A 60 3.21 7.89 -1.04
CA ASP A 60 2.03 8.18 -0.24
C ASP A 60 2.24 7.76 1.23
N MET A 61 2.79 6.56 1.45
CA MET A 61 3.16 6.08 2.78
C MET A 61 4.13 7.03 3.48
N LYS A 62 5.21 7.45 2.81
CA LYS A 62 6.18 8.39 3.37
C LYS A 62 5.56 9.76 3.69
N HIS A 63 4.61 10.19 2.88
CA HIS A 63 3.89 11.45 3.12
C HIS A 63 3.01 11.34 4.38
N MET A 64 2.27 10.23 4.51
CA MET A 64 1.44 9.97 5.70
C MET A 64 2.27 9.76 6.96
N GLU A 65 3.41 9.08 6.85
CA GLU A 65 4.36 8.87 7.95
C GLU A 65 4.93 10.21 8.46
N LYS A 66 5.23 11.15 7.56
CA LYS A 66 5.65 12.51 7.93
C LYS A 66 4.54 13.33 8.59
N MET A 67 3.28 13.12 8.19
CA MET A 67 2.14 13.88 8.69
C MET A 67 1.67 13.37 10.07
N ASN A 68 1.63 12.05 10.26
CA ASN A 68 1.07 11.41 11.46
C ASN A 68 2.13 10.82 12.40
N GLY A 69 3.41 10.85 12.02
CA GLY A 69 4.53 10.29 12.80
C GLY A 69 4.68 8.77 12.68
N THR A 70 3.58 8.02 12.57
CA THR A 70 3.59 6.56 12.40
C THR A 70 2.49 6.08 11.43
N LEU A 71 2.75 4.96 10.75
CA LEU A 71 1.75 4.25 9.92
C LEU A 71 0.97 3.19 10.72
N HIS A 72 1.54 2.71 11.82
CA HIS A 72 0.95 1.73 12.73
C HIS A 72 0.43 2.42 14.01
N ILE A 73 -0.77 2.98 13.92
CA ILE A 73 -1.67 3.27 15.06
C ILE A 73 -2.72 2.18 15.14
#